data_AF-A0A350H2P0-F1
#
_entry.id   AF-A0A350H2P0-F1
#
_cell.length_a   1.000
_cell.length_b   1.000
_cell.length_c   1.000
_cell.angle_alpha   90.00
_cell.angle_beta   90.00
_cell.angle_gamma   90.00
#
_symmetry.space_group_name_H-M   'P 1'
#
loop_
_entity.id
_entity.type
_entity.pdbx_description
1 polymer ?
#
loop_
_entity_poly.entity_id
_entity_poly.type
_entity_poly.pdbx_seq_one_letter_code
_entity_poly.pdbx_strand_id
1 'polypeptide(L)'
;MKSYEDGGKFYCATFGVNGIMNYVNKALEVYVKGAEVNENFTLQNGEGKLGKHFGNVEKCVYDDALLVTDVDDMVDYIYSLSGMSGLQDIPRETIKEELTKRMVDGVLTVPKEYGMFIAR
;
A
#
# COMPACT_ATOMS: atom_id res chain seq x y z
N MET A 1 13.54 4.99 -23.43
CA MET A 1 12.59 3.92 -23.78
C MET A 1 11.30 4.58 -24.28
N LYS A 2 11.08 4.60 -25.60
CA LYS A 2 9.80 4.94 -26.21
C LYS A 2 9.65 4.10 -27.47
N SER A 3 8.67 3.23 -27.48
CA SER A 3 7.91 2.88 -28.68
C SER A 3 6.58 2.30 -28.20
N TYR A 4 5.63 3.18 -27.92
CA TYR A 4 4.24 2.79 -28.14
C TYR A 4 4.02 2.90 -29.64
N GLU A 5 3.43 1.88 -30.24
CA GLU A 5 2.83 2.02 -31.57
C GLU A 5 1.80 3.15 -31.52
N ASP A 6 1.50 3.77 -32.66
CA ASP A 6 0.48 4.83 -32.71
C ASP A 6 -0.83 4.33 -32.09
N GLY A 7 -1.30 5.00 -31.04
CA GLY A 7 -2.49 4.62 -30.27
C GLY A 7 -2.26 3.65 -29.10
N GLY A 8 -1.01 3.29 -28.79
CA GLY A 8 -0.68 2.46 -27.64
C GLY A 8 -1.09 3.08 -26.30
N LYS A 9 -1.42 2.22 -25.32
CA LYS A 9 -1.81 2.63 -23.96
C LYS A 9 -0.75 2.14 -22.96
N PHE A 10 -0.37 3.01 -22.03
CA PHE A 10 0.43 2.65 -20.87
C PHE A 10 -0.50 2.34 -19.70
N TYR A 11 -0.30 1.20 -19.05
CA TYR A 11 -1.01 0.80 -17.84
C TYR A 11 -0.03 0.68 -16.69
N CYS A 12 -0.30 1.37 -15.58
CA CYS A 12 0.57 1.34 -14.41
C CYS A 12 -0.28 1.27 -13.14
N ALA A 13 -0.22 0.12 -12.46
CA ALA A 13 -0.82 -0.05 -11.15
C ALA A 13 0.12 0.50 -10.06
N THR A 14 -0.46 1.13 -9.04
CA THR A 14 0.28 1.57 -7.87
C THR A 14 -0.60 1.57 -6.62
N PHE A 15 0.04 1.66 -5.46
CA PHE A 15 -0.60 1.88 -4.18
C PHE A 15 -0.74 3.38 -3.89
N GLY A 16 -1.61 3.72 -2.95
CA GLY A 16 -1.68 5.04 -2.34
C GLY A 16 -1.09 5.05 -0.92
N VAL A 17 -0.80 6.25 -0.42
CA VAL A 17 -0.13 6.43 0.87
C VAL A 17 -0.96 6.03 2.09
N ASN A 18 -2.28 5.83 1.94
CA ASN A 18 -3.19 5.50 3.04
C ASN A 18 -3.58 4.01 3.09
N GLY A 19 -2.92 3.14 2.32
CA GLY A 19 -3.18 1.71 2.32
C GLY A 19 -2.59 0.95 3.51
N ILE A 20 -2.32 -0.33 3.30
CA ILE A 20 -1.89 -1.30 4.32
C ILE A 20 -0.71 -0.78 5.16
N MET A 21 0.26 -0.14 4.51
CA MET A 21 1.46 0.37 5.16
C MET A 21 1.18 1.41 6.23
N ASN A 22 0.37 2.41 5.91
CA ASN A 22 -0.01 3.46 6.86
C ASN A 22 -0.82 2.90 8.01
N TYR A 23 -1.69 1.92 7.73
CA TYR A 23 -2.45 1.23 8.77
C TYR A 23 -1.52 0.51 9.76
N VAL A 24 -0.57 -0.29 9.27
CA VAL A 24 0.39 -1.02 10.12
C VAL A 24 1.27 -0.05 10.92
N ASN A 25 1.77 1.01 10.29
CA ASN A 25 2.60 2.01 10.96
C ASN A 25 1.84 2.69 12.10
N LYS A 26 0.57 3.06 11.90
CA LYS A 26 -0.28 3.62 12.96
C LYS A 26 -0.60 2.60 14.04
N ALA A 27 -0.79 1.32 13.66
CA ALA A 27 -1.04 0.27 14.64
C ALA A 27 0.15 0.05 15.59
N LEU A 28 1.37 0.29 15.11
CA LEU A 28 2.62 0.01 15.80
C LEU A 28 3.43 1.27 16.15
N GLU A 29 2.81 2.45 16.10
CA GLU A 29 3.50 3.76 16.23
C GLU A 29 4.24 3.95 17.56
N VAL A 30 3.79 3.23 18.61
CA VAL A 30 4.43 3.24 19.94
C VAL A 30 5.76 2.47 19.95
N TYR A 31 5.94 1.54 19.02
CA TYR A 31 7.13 0.70 18.89
C TYR A 31 8.11 1.22 17.84
N VAL A 32 7.60 1.82 16.77
CA VAL A 32 8.42 2.36 15.67
C VAL A 32 7.95 3.77 15.33
N LYS A 33 8.83 4.75 15.55
CA LYS A 33 8.59 6.12 15.13
C LYS A 33 8.95 6.29 13.66
N GLY A 34 7.94 6.51 12.83
CA GLY A 34 8.11 7.03 11.47
C GLY A 34 8.74 6.04 10.49
N ALA A 35 8.12 4.87 10.31
CA ALA A 35 8.46 4.03 9.17
C ALA A 35 8.14 4.79 7.86
N GLU A 36 9.15 4.89 6.99
CA GLU A 36 9.04 5.63 5.74
C GLU A 36 8.04 4.94 4.79
N VAL A 37 7.06 5.71 4.32
CA VAL A 37 6.18 5.28 3.23
C VAL A 37 6.87 5.68 1.93
N ASN A 38 6.99 4.74 0.98
CA ASN A 38 7.54 5.07 -0.33
C ASN A 38 6.54 5.95 -1.10
N GLU A 39 6.87 7.24 -1.22
CA GLU A 39 6.07 8.22 -1.94
C GLU A 39 6.58 8.50 -3.37
N ASN A 40 7.53 7.69 -3.86
CA ASN A 40 8.14 7.92 -5.17
C ASN A 40 7.14 7.83 -6.32
N PHE A 41 6.13 6.96 -6.26
CA PHE A 41 5.05 6.94 -7.26
C PHE A 41 3.80 6.31 -6.66
N THR A 42 2.80 7.14 -6.38
CA THR A 42 1.58 6.74 -5.66
C THR A 42 0.33 7.21 -6.38
N LEU A 43 -0.84 6.76 -5.93
CA LEU A 43 -2.11 7.28 -6.43
C LEU A 43 -2.29 8.79 -6.22
N GLN A 44 -1.58 9.39 -5.26
CA GLN A 44 -1.65 10.83 -4.96
C GLN A 44 -0.86 11.67 -5.97
N ASN A 45 0.23 11.14 -6.53
CA ASN A 45 1.13 11.92 -7.39
C ASN A 45 1.30 11.37 -8.81
N GLY A 46 0.83 10.16 -9.09
CA GLY A 46 1.09 9.44 -10.33
C GLY A 46 0.51 10.14 -11.56
N GLU A 47 -0.69 10.71 -11.46
CA GLU A 47 -1.31 11.48 -12.55
C GLU A 47 -0.43 12.67 -12.97
N GLY A 48 0.02 13.47 -12.01
CA GLY A 48 0.88 14.62 -12.28
C GLY A 48 2.27 14.23 -12.79
N LYS A 49 2.80 13.05 -12.41
CA LYS A 49 4.07 12.54 -12.95
C LYS A 49 3.91 12.04 -14.38
N LEU A 50 2.85 11.29 -14.67
CA LEU A 50 2.56 10.76 -16.00
C LEU A 50 2.14 11.85 -16.99
N GLY A 51 1.40 12.87 -16.54
CA GLY A 51 0.96 13.98 -17.38
C GLY A 51 2.11 14.82 -17.98
N LYS A 52 3.34 14.66 -17.48
CA LYS A 52 4.55 15.25 -18.09
C LYS A 52 5.00 14.53 -19.37
N HIS A 53 4.50 13.32 -19.61
CA HIS A 53 4.95 12.44 -20.68
C HIS A 53 3.83 11.97 -21.62
N PHE A 54 2.57 12.00 -21.15
CA PHE A 54 1.37 11.56 -21.83
C PHE A 54 0.37 12.72 -21.94
N GLY A 55 -0.40 12.77 -23.03
CA GLY A 55 -1.40 13.81 -23.28
C GLY A 55 -2.71 13.57 -22.52
N ASN A 56 -3.00 12.32 -22.18
CA ASN A 56 -4.14 11.94 -21.36
C ASN A 56 -3.72 10.89 -20.32
N VAL A 57 -4.13 11.10 -19.08
CA VAL A 57 -3.94 10.14 -17.98
C VAL A 57 -5.28 9.97 -17.28
N GLU A 58 -5.75 8.74 -17.20
CA GLU A 58 -6.97 8.36 -16.49
C GLU A 58 -6.58 7.61 -15.21
N LYS A 59 -7.17 7.99 -14.07
CA LYS A 59 -6.98 7.30 -12.79
C LYS A 59 -8.18 6.40 -12.50
N CYS A 60 -7.93 5.10 -12.38
CA CYS A 60 -8.92 4.13 -11.93
C CYS A 60 -8.57 3.70 -10.50
N VAL A 61 -9.49 3.91 -9.55
CA VAL A 61 -9.30 3.52 -8.14
C VAL A 61 -10.11 2.26 -7.85
N TYR A 62 -9.51 1.32 -7.12
CA TYR A 62 -10.20 0.15 -6.59
C TYR A 62 -10.52 0.41 -5.12
N ASP A 63 -11.81 0.58 -4.83
CA ASP A 63 -12.30 0.81 -3.46
C ASP A 63 -12.63 -0.53 -2.81
N ASP A 64 -11.67 -1.06 -2.04
CA ASP A 64 -11.79 -2.32 -1.32
C ASP A 64 -10.95 -2.35 -0.04
N ALA A 65 -11.09 -3.42 0.73
CA ALA A 65 -10.32 -3.67 1.94
C ALA A 65 -9.76 -5.08 1.95
N LEU A 66 -8.72 -5.32 2.75
CA LEU A 66 -8.28 -6.68 3.06
C LEU A 66 -9.00 -7.12 4.33
N LEU A 67 -9.77 -8.21 4.22
CA LEU A 67 -10.44 -8.84 5.37
C LEU A 67 -9.58 -10.02 5.80
N VAL A 68 -8.91 -9.87 6.93
CA VAL A 68 -7.99 -10.89 7.45
C VAL A 68 -8.66 -11.60 8.62
N THR A 69 -8.86 -12.91 8.49
CA THR A 69 -9.44 -13.76 9.55
C THR A 69 -8.38 -14.44 10.40
N ASP A 70 -7.15 -14.56 9.88
CA ASP A 70 -5.99 -15.07 10.61
C ASP A 70 -4.93 -13.98 10.74
N VAL A 71 -4.68 -13.52 11.96
CA VAL A 71 -3.70 -12.46 12.21
C VAL A 71 -2.28 -12.90 11.86
N ASP A 72 -1.98 -14.21 11.94
CA ASP A 72 -0.65 -14.71 11.59
C ASP A 72 -0.31 -14.45 10.11
N ASP A 73 -1.31 -14.51 9.21
CA ASP A 73 -1.13 -14.14 7.79
C ASP A 73 -0.70 -12.68 7.63
N MET A 74 -1.26 -11.78 8.45
CA MET A 74 -0.89 -10.37 8.42
C MET A 74 0.49 -10.12 9.00
N VAL A 75 0.87 -10.87 10.05
CA VAL A 75 2.24 -10.82 10.59
C VAL A 75 3.23 -11.28 9.53
N ASP A 76 3.00 -12.42 8.87
CA ASP A 76 3.87 -12.92 7.82
C ASP A 76 3.99 -11.95 6.64
N TYR A 77 2.87 -11.33 6.25
CA TYR A 77 2.88 -10.27 5.25
C TYR A 77 3.79 -9.11 5.65
N ILE A 78 3.70 -8.61 6.89
CA ILE A 78 4.54 -7.50 7.40
C ILE A 78 6.03 -7.87 7.33
N TYR A 79 6.39 -9.10 7.74
CA TYR A 79 7.78 -9.56 7.69
C TYR A 79 8.29 -9.80 6.26
N SER A 80 7.40 -10.09 5.30
CA SER A 80 7.77 -10.27 3.89
C SER A 80 8.19 -8.95 3.20
N LEU A 81 7.79 -7.80 3.74
CA LEU A 81 8.05 -6.50 3.14
C LEU A 81 9.52 -6.10 3.36
N SER A 82 10.32 -6.29 2.32
CA SER A 82 11.78 -6.09 2.27
C SER A 82 12.25 -4.63 2.32
N GLY A 83 11.47 -3.71 2.90
CA GLY A 83 11.72 -2.26 2.82
C GLY A 83 11.54 -1.46 4.11
N MET A 84 11.26 -2.09 5.26
CA MET A 84 11.03 -1.37 6.51
C MET A 84 12.12 -1.62 7.54
N SER A 85 13.04 -0.67 7.63
CA SER A 85 13.87 -0.51 8.82
C SER A 85 12.96 -0.19 10.01
N GLY A 86 12.92 -1.05 11.03
CA GLY A 86 12.20 -0.83 12.29
C GLY A 86 11.07 -1.81 12.58
N LEU A 87 10.20 -2.17 11.62
CA LEU A 87 9.11 -3.13 11.91
C LEU A 87 9.62 -4.55 12.19
N GLN A 88 10.72 -4.93 11.52
CA GLN A 88 11.38 -6.22 11.70
C GLN A 88 11.97 -6.39 13.11
N ASP A 89 12.21 -5.28 13.82
CA ASP A 89 12.78 -5.27 15.17
C ASP A 89 11.70 -5.46 16.26
N ILE A 90 10.43 -5.30 15.91
CA ILE A 90 9.32 -5.54 16.83
C ILE A 90 9.15 -7.07 16.96
N PRO A 91 8.97 -7.62 18.17
CA PRO A 91 8.66 -9.03 18.32
C PRO A 91 7.35 -9.42 17.60
N ARG A 92 7.35 -10.57 16.92
CA ARG A 92 6.17 -11.10 16.20
C ARG A 92 4.91 -11.12 17.07
N GLU A 93 5.04 -11.61 18.30
CA GLU A 93 3.92 -11.68 19.25
C GLU A 93 3.36 -10.30 19.59
N THR A 94 4.21 -9.28 19.70
CA THR A 94 3.76 -7.90 19.94
C THR A 94 2.94 -7.38 18.76
N ILE A 95 3.38 -7.63 17.52
CA ILE A 95 2.61 -7.26 16.32
C ILE A 95 1.27 -7.99 16.31
N LYS A 96 1.29 -9.31 16.59
CA LYS A 96 0.09 -10.14 16.65
C LYS A 96 -0.91 -9.63 17.67
N GLU A 97 -0.46 -9.31 18.89
CA GLU A 97 -1.32 -8.77 19.96
C GLU A 97 -1.97 -7.43 19.55
N GLU A 98 -1.18 -6.50 19.00
CA GLU A 98 -1.69 -5.19 18.58
C GLU A 98 -2.70 -5.28 17.43
N LEU A 99 -2.48 -6.18 16.47
CA LEU A 99 -3.43 -6.41 15.38
C LEU A 99 -4.68 -7.13 15.86
N THR A 100 -4.55 -8.12 16.76
CA THR A 100 -5.69 -8.86 17.33
C THR A 100 -6.64 -7.94 18.09
N LYS A 101 -6.12 -6.97 18.84
CA LYS A 101 -6.92 -5.95 19.54
C LYS A 101 -7.80 -5.10 18.61
N ARG A 102 -7.48 -5.06 17.32
CA ARG A 102 -8.17 -4.27 16.29
C ARG A 102 -9.18 -5.10 15.48
N MET A 103 -9.30 -6.40 15.76
CA MET A 103 -10.30 -7.25 15.14
C MET A 103 -11.70 -6.93 15.68
N VAL A 104 -12.69 -7.03 14.79
CA VAL A 104 -14.11 -6.98 15.15
C VAL A 104 -14.75 -8.24 14.59
N ASP A 105 -15.47 -8.98 15.45
CA ASP A 105 -16.10 -10.26 15.09
C ASP A 105 -15.17 -11.28 14.41
N GLY A 106 -13.91 -11.32 14.86
CA GLY A 106 -12.90 -12.22 14.31
C GLY A 106 -12.34 -11.81 12.94
N VAL A 107 -12.58 -10.57 12.51
CA VAL A 107 -12.06 -10.02 11.25
C VAL A 107 -11.25 -8.76 11.52
N LEU A 108 -10.00 -8.74 11.05
CA LEU A 108 -9.19 -7.53 10.93
C LEU A 108 -9.45 -6.89 9.56
N THR A 109 -10.10 -5.73 9.55
CA THR A 109 -10.32 -4.96 8.31
C THR A 109 -9.16 -4.00 8.09
N VAL A 110 -8.33 -4.28 7.09
CA VAL A 110 -7.17 -3.45 6.75
C VAL A 110 -7.49 -2.61 5.51
N PRO A 111 -7.41 -1.26 5.59
CA PRO A 111 -7.60 -0.40 4.45
C PRO A 111 -6.61 -0.72 3.34
N LYS A 112 -7.11 -0.79 2.10
CA LYS A 112 -6.28 -0.86 0.90
C LYS A 112 -6.48 0.42 0.10
N GLU A 113 -5.41 0.86 -0.54
CA GLU A 113 -5.48 1.98 -1.46
C GLU A 113 -4.69 1.57 -2.70
N TYR A 114 -5.38 0.99 -3.68
CA TYR A 114 -4.79 0.55 -4.94
C TYR A 114 -5.57 1.11 -6.12
N GLY A 115 -4.87 1.27 -7.22
CA GLY A 115 -5.45 1.78 -8.44
C GLY A 115 -4.47 1.63 -9.58
N MET A 116 -4.91 2.08 -10.75
CA MET A 116 -4.06 2.13 -11.92
C MET A 116 -4.26 3.43 -12.68
N PHE A 117 -3.21 3.80 -13.40
CA PHE A 117 -3.25 4.84 -14.40
C PHE A 117 -3.26 4.23 -15.79
N ILE A 118 -4.13 4.77 -16.65
CA ILE A 118 -4.17 4.47 -18.09
C ILE A 118 -3.74 5.74 -18.81
N ALA A 119 -2.59 5.71 -19.48
CA ALA A 119 -2.02 6.89 -20.13
C ALA A 119 -1.87 6.71 -21.65
N ARG A 120 -2.04 7.82 -22.39
CA ARG A 120 -1.97 7.93 -23.86
C ARG A 120 -1.18 9.17 -24.27
#